data_AF-A0A7N4V2Z8-F1
#
_entry.id   AF-A0A7N4V2Z8-F1
#
_cell.length_a   1.000
_cell.length_b   1.000
_cell.length_c   1.000
_cell.angle_alpha   90.00
_cell.angle_beta   90.00
_cell.angle_gamma   90.00
#
_symmetry.space_group_name_H-M   'P 1'
#
loop_
_entity.id
_entity.type
_entity.pdbx_description
1 polymer ?
#
loop_
_entity_poly.entity_id
_entity_poly.type
_entity_poly.pdbx_seq_one_letter_code
_entity_poly.pdbx_strand_id
1 'polypeptide(L)'
;MAQSQLPRRVATLVTGLLECVAFSGLVFGWTSLVFVLKSDHYFEDLCDQPVNLTSNATGLAECNAQDSKFSLIFTLASFSNNFVTFGTGYIFDRLGTTVARLIAISLYCGATLLVAISSPGTGLLLFAAFPMLAVGGILFLLTNLQVGNLFGKHRSTIITMYNGAFDSSSAIFLIIKLLYERGLKLQVSFFILCAFSIWHLIRTFFLMPKGHIPFPLPSNYTYGLSCSRRPEEFQETKDEVSKEEVELKQEANPPSQKAKTDQSDSRSFRSCVLSWRFFWHLIWLSVMQLWHYLFIGTLNPMLNQLAQGDQNLVSSYTNAFAITQLFGVFCAPWNGLFLDRLKKKYQQEARKKGFPESMADLHSTFPSLTVTSLLCLGFSICASIPILHLQYLTFILQVISRSFLYGGNAAFITLAFPAEHFGKIFGTVMMLSGVISFLQFPIFILIKGPFQGNPIYVNVMLILVTLLSLIHPFLVSRVWRRQEKQV
;
A
#
# COMPACT_ATOMS: atom_id res chain seq x y z
N MET A 1 24.12 -1.69 26.35
CA MET A 1 24.16 -1.68 24.87
C MET A 1 22.80 -1.48 24.19
N ALA A 2 21.69 -2.09 24.65
CA ALA A 2 20.38 -1.90 24.00
C ALA A 2 19.83 -0.45 24.04
N GLN A 3 20.08 0.30 25.13
CA GLN A 3 19.65 1.70 25.27
C GLN A 3 20.36 2.69 24.32
N SER A 4 21.62 2.42 23.93
CA SER A 4 22.38 3.37 23.08
C SER A 4 21.94 3.37 21.61
N GLN A 5 21.19 2.36 21.17
CA GLN A 5 20.66 2.29 19.80
C GLN A 5 19.21 2.76 19.67
N LEU A 6 18.50 2.97 20.77
CA LEU A 6 17.10 3.40 20.74
C LEU A 6 16.90 4.73 19.98
N PRO A 7 17.74 5.78 20.17
CA PRO A 7 17.62 7.02 19.42
C PRO A 7 17.74 6.80 17.90
N ARG A 8 18.66 5.94 17.46
CA ARG A 8 18.83 5.60 16.04
C ARG A 8 17.61 4.88 15.48
N ARG A 9 17.06 3.90 16.21
CA ARG A 9 15.85 3.16 15.79
C ARG A 9 14.64 4.09 15.66
N VAL A 10 14.47 5.01 16.60
CA VAL A 10 13.41 6.02 16.57
C VAL A 10 13.63 7.00 15.42
N ALA A 11 14.86 7.46 15.18
CA ALA A 11 15.17 8.32 14.03
C ALA A 11 14.89 7.62 12.69
N THR A 12 15.26 6.35 12.52
CA THR A 12 14.95 5.55 11.32
C THR A 12 13.44 5.44 11.10
N LEU A 13 12.68 5.22 12.17
CA LEU A 13 11.22 5.16 12.14
C LEU A 13 10.62 6.50 11.70
N VAL A 14 10.90 7.59 12.43
CA VAL A 14 10.32 8.91 12.19
C VAL A 14 10.66 9.43 10.80
N THR A 15 11.94 9.40 10.41
CA THR A 15 12.36 9.84 9.06
C THR A 15 11.77 8.96 7.96
N GLY A 16 11.56 7.67 8.21
CA GLY A 16 10.88 6.78 7.28
C GLY A 16 9.40 7.11 7.13
N LEU A 17 8.72 7.44 8.24
CA LEU A 17 7.32 7.85 8.19
C LEU A 17 7.16 9.16 7.43
N LEU A 18 8.03 10.13 7.67
CA LEU A 18 8.07 11.39 6.92
C LEU A 18 8.32 11.13 5.43
N GLU A 19 9.27 10.24 5.09
CA GLU A 19 9.50 9.82 3.71
C GLU A 19 8.26 9.18 3.09
N CYS A 20 7.55 8.31 3.82
CA CYS A 20 6.35 7.68 3.32
C CYS A 20 5.19 8.65 3.12
N VAL A 21 4.92 9.53 4.10
CA VAL A 21 3.88 10.56 4.04
C VAL A 21 4.16 11.57 2.94
N ALA A 22 5.42 11.89 2.65
CA ALA A 22 5.72 12.94 1.68
C ALA A 22 5.95 12.43 0.26
N PHE A 23 6.28 11.14 0.04
CA PHE A 23 6.77 10.71 -1.27
C PHE A 23 6.28 9.35 -1.79
N SER A 24 5.69 8.46 -0.97
CA SER A 24 5.52 7.06 -1.43
C SER A 24 4.26 6.77 -2.25
N GLY A 25 3.13 7.41 -1.98
CA GLY A 25 1.81 7.09 -2.56
C GLY A 25 1.11 8.28 -3.23
N LEU A 26 1.89 9.24 -3.77
CA LEU A 26 1.38 10.49 -4.37
C LEU A 26 0.34 10.25 -5.45
N VAL A 27 0.54 9.23 -6.29
CA VAL A 27 -0.35 8.88 -7.41
C VAL A 27 -1.79 8.67 -6.95
N PHE A 28 -2.04 8.29 -5.70
CA PHE A 28 -3.40 8.10 -5.21
C PHE A 28 -4.13 9.40 -4.82
N GLY A 29 -3.44 10.54 -4.86
CA GLY A 29 -4.02 11.88 -4.83
C GLY A 29 -4.39 12.40 -6.23
N TRP A 30 -4.48 11.50 -7.21
CA TRP A 30 -4.71 11.80 -8.63
C TRP A 30 -5.83 12.81 -8.88
N THR A 31 -6.91 12.73 -8.11
CA THR A 31 -8.08 13.59 -8.25
C THR A 31 -7.75 15.07 -8.10
N SER A 32 -6.86 15.42 -7.16
CA SER A 32 -6.38 16.80 -6.98
C SER A 32 -5.48 17.23 -8.15
N LEU A 33 -4.65 16.33 -8.65
CA LEU A 33 -3.74 16.64 -9.75
C LEU A 33 -4.46 16.78 -11.10
N VAL A 34 -5.48 15.96 -11.37
CA VAL A 34 -6.30 16.08 -12.59
C VAL A 34 -6.96 17.46 -12.67
N PHE A 35 -7.39 18.02 -11.55
CA PHE A 35 -7.90 19.40 -11.53
C PHE A 35 -6.85 20.38 -12.06
N VAL A 36 -5.61 20.31 -11.53
CA VAL A 36 -4.51 21.18 -11.97
C VAL A 36 -4.15 20.96 -13.44
N LEU A 37 -4.06 19.70 -13.89
CA LEU A 37 -3.74 19.36 -15.28
C LEU A 37 -4.79 19.88 -16.26
N LYS A 38 -6.08 19.84 -15.88
CA LYS A 38 -7.16 20.44 -16.66
C LYS A 38 -7.06 21.95 -16.69
N SER A 39 -6.75 22.60 -15.56
CA SER A 39 -6.53 24.05 -15.51
C SER A 39 -5.31 24.50 -16.34
N ASP A 40 -4.28 23.64 -16.46
CA ASP A 40 -3.13 23.85 -17.33
C ASP A 40 -3.39 23.39 -18.78
N HIS A 41 -4.63 23.10 -19.18
CA HIS A 41 -5.02 22.79 -20.56
C HIS A 41 -4.41 21.49 -21.15
N TYR A 42 -4.04 20.51 -20.31
CA TYR A 42 -3.56 19.21 -20.80
C TYR A 42 -4.68 18.42 -21.50
N PHE A 43 -4.38 17.92 -22.70
CA PHE A 43 -5.30 17.13 -23.55
C PHE A 43 -6.62 17.85 -23.89
N GLU A 44 -6.65 19.19 -23.83
CA GLU A 44 -7.83 19.99 -24.18
C GLU A 44 -8.15 19.92 -25.69
N ASP A 45 -7.15 19.65 -26.52
CA ASP A 45 -7.27 19.42 -27.96
C ASP A 45 -8.24 18.28 -28.33
N LEU A 46 -8.48 17.36 -27.41
CA LEU A 46 -9.44 16.26 -27.58
C LEU A 46 -10.90 16.70 -27.40
N CYS A 47 -11.13 17.91 -26.92
CA CYS A 47 -12.44 18.46 -26.58
C CYS A 47 -13.03 19.32 -27.71
N ASP A 48 -12.19 19.84 -28.61
CA ASP A 48 -12.57 20.76 -29.69
C ASP A 48 -12.98 20.05 -31.00
N GLN A 49 -13.55 18.85 -30.93
CA GLN A 49 -14.15 18.25 -32.13
C GLN A 49 -15.40 19.05 -32.52
N PRO A 50 -15.49 19.63 -33.73
CA PRO A 50 -16.66 20.38 -34.15
C PRO A 50 -17.85 19.41 -34.21
N VAL A 51 -18.74 19.51 -33.24
CA VAL A 51 -20.06 18.89 -33.31
C VAL A 51 -20.74 19.52 -34.51
N ASN A 52 -20.80 18.79 -35.62
CA ASN A 52 -21.65 19.14 -36.75
C ASN A 52 -23.05 19.37 -36.18
N LEU A 53 -23.53 20.60 -36.33
CA LEU A 53 -24.81 21.11 -35.84
C LEU A 53 -25.97 20.25 -36.35
N THR A 54 -26.40 19.24 -35.58
CA THR A 54 -27.75 18.64 -35.73
C THR A 54 -28.38 18.12 -34.44
N SER A 55 -27.84 18.44 -33.25
CA SER A 55 -28.47 18.04 -31.99
C SER A 55 -28.63 19.23 -31.04
N ASN A 56 -29.88 19.64 -30.83
CA ASN A 56 -30.34 20.52 -29.74
C ASN A 56 -30.07 19.85 -28.38
N ALA A 57 -28.81 19.83 -27.95
CA ALA A 57 -28.42 19.47 -26.59
C ALA A 57 -27.64 20.64 -25.99
N THR A 58 -28.37 21.55 -25.35
CA THR A 58 -27.83 22.58 -24.46
C THR A 58 -27.34 21.94 -23.16
N GLY A 59 -26.22 21.21 -23.24
CA GLY A 59 -25.49 20.68 -22.11
C GLY A 59 -24.02 20.77 -22.42
N LEU A 60 -23.26 21.45 -21.55
CA LEU A 60 -21.80 21.51 -21.51
C LEU A 60 -21.24 20.11 -21.85
N ALA A 61 -20.81 19.90 -23.10
CA ALA A 61 -20.45 18.57 -23.56
C ALA A 61 -19.19 18.12 -22.80
N GLU A 62 -19.41 17.27 -21.80
CA GLU A 62 -18.34 16.65 -21.03
C GLU A 62 -17.28 16.10 -21.99
N CYS A 63 -16.04 16.56 -21.86
CA CYS A 63 -14.95 16.06 -22.68
C CYS A 63 -14.52 14.66 -22.20
N ASN A 64 -15.34 13.66 -22.52
CA ASN A 64 -15.13 12.26 -22.17
C ASN A 64 -13.77 11.73 -22.68
N ALA A 65 -13.26 12.28 -23.78
CA ALA A 65 -11.95 11.92 -24.33
C ALA A 65 -10.78 12.36 -23.44
N GLN A 66 -10.83 13.57 -22.89
CA GLN A 66 -9.81 14.09 -21.96
C GLN A 66 -9.83 13.29 -20.64
N ASP A 67 -11.01 13.04 -20.07
CA ASP A 67 -11.15 12.23 -18.86
C ASP A 67 -10.71 10.78 -19.06
N SER A 68 -10.90 10.23 -20.25
CA SER A 68 -10.38 8.90 -20.62
C SER A 68 -8.85 8.86 -20.62
N LYS A 69 -8.16 9.89 -21.12
CA LYS A 69 -6.69 9.97 -21.06
C LYS A 69 -6.19 10.02 -19.62
N PHE A 70 -6.77 10.87 -18.78
CA PHE A 70 -6.38 10.94 -17.37
C PHE A 70 -6.66 9.64 -16.61
N SER A 71 -7.80 9.00 -16.87
CA SER A 71 -8.15 7.70 -16.28
C SER A 71 -7.18 6.59 -16.71
N LEU A 72 -6.73 6.62 -17.96
CA LEU A 72 -5.73 5.69 -18.48
C LEU A 72 -4.35 5.89 -17.81
N ILE A 73 -3.90 7.14 -17.65
CA ILE A 73 -2.65 7.46 -16.96
C ILE A 73 -2.67 6.93 -15.53
N PHE A 74 -3.75 7.19 -14.79
CA PHE A 74 -3.93 6.65 -13.44
C PHE A 74 -3.97 5.11 -13.42
N THR A 75 -4.64 4.51 -14.40
CA THR A 75 -4.71 3.05 -14.53
C THR A 75 -3.33 2.45 -14.75
N LEU A 76 -2.53 3.01 -15.66
CA LEU A 76 -1.16 2.56 -15.89
C LEU A 76 -0.31 2.74 -14.64
N ALA A 77 -0.43 3.87 -13.94
CA ALA A 77 0.36 4.14 -12.74
C ALA A 77 0.01 3.18 -11.59
N SER A 78 -1.28 2.99 -11.30
CA SER A 78 -1.74 2.05 -10.28
C SER A 78 -1.50 0.58 -10.65
N PHE A 79 -1.58 0.22 -11.94
CA PHE A 79 -1.17 -1.10 -12.42
C PHE A 79 0.33 -1.32 -12.20
N SER A 80 1.18 -0.39 -12.63
CA SER A 80 2.63 -0.48 -12.45
C SER A 80 3.04 -0.54 -10.98
N ASN A 81 2.38 0.23 -10.09
CA ASN A 81 2.55 0.14 -8.64
C ASN A 81 2.50 -1.31 -8.17
N ASN A 82 1.47 -2.06 -8.58
CA ASN A 82 1.20 -3.40 -8.10
C ASN A 82 1.97 -4.49 -8.85
N PHE A 83 1.99 -4.41 -10.18
CA PHE A 83 2.62 -5.41 -11.04
C PHE A 83 4.13 -5.46 -10.81
N VAL A 84 4.77 -4.29 -10.73
CA VAL A 84 6.22 -4.18 -10.55
C VAL A 84 6.63 -4.44 -9.08
N THR A 85 5.68 -4.48 -8.13
CA THR A 85 5.95 -4.86 -6.73
C THR A 85 6.62 -6.24 -6.63
N PHE A 86 6.24 -7.20 -7.48
CA PHE A 86 6.90 -8.51 -7.48
C PHE A 86 8.37 -8.44 -7.88
N GLY A 87 8.67 -7.78 -9.01
CA GLY A 87 10.04 -7.63 -9.49
C GLY A 87 10.91 -6.81 -8.52
N THR A 88 10.36 -5.73 -7.99
CA THR A 88 11.04 -4.87 -7.01
C THR A 88 11.21 -5.54 -5.66
N GLY A 89 10.26 -6.36 -5.22
CA GLY A 89 10.38 -7.22 -4.05
C GLY A 89 11.49 -8.26 -4.21
N TYR A 90 11.60 -8.88 -5.39
CA TYR A 90 12.70 -9.80 -5.70
C TYR A 90 14.06 -9.09 -5.68
N ILE A 91 14.15 -7.91 -6.29
CA ILE A 91 15.37 -7.07 -6.26
C ILE A 91 15.73 -6.72 -4.82
N PHE A 92 14.76 -6.29 -4.01
CA PHE A 92 14.96 -5.98 -2.61
C PHE A 92 15.47 -7.20 -1.83
N ASP A 93 14.84 -8.36 -2.00
CA ASP A 93 15.22 -9.60 -1.32
C ASP A 93 16.63 -10.09 -1.69
N ARG A 94 17.06 -9.89 -2.95
CA ARG A 94 18.37 -10.38 -3.46
C ARG A 94 19.52 -9.39 -3.33
N LEU A 95 19.29 -8.13 -3.69
CA LEU A 95 20.33 -7.11 -3.80
C LEU A 95 20.40 -6.20 -2.56
N GLY A 96 19.48 -6.38 -1.61
CA GLY A 96 19.44 -5.64 -0.36
C GLY A 96 18.83 -4.25 -0.49
N THR A 97 18.83 -3.55 0.64
CA THR A 97 18.12 -2.27 0.80
C THR A 97 18.75 -1.14 0.01
N THR A 98 20.08 -1.05 -0.04
CA THR A 98 20.75 0.10 -0.70
C THR A 98 20.46 0.14 -2.20
N VAL A 99 20.59 -1.00 -2.89
CA VAL A 99 20.34 -1.07 -4.34
C VAL A 99 18.87 -0.79 -4.66
N ALA A 100 17.94 -1.39 -3.92
CA ALA A 100 16.51 -1.15 -4.10
C ALA A 100 16.16 0.34 -3.90
N ARG A 101 16.77 1.01 -2.92
CA ARG A 101 16.56 2.44 -2.68
C ARG A 101 17.17 3.33 -3.76
N LEU A 102 18.34 3.01 -4.30
CA LEU A 102 18.92 3.76 -5.42
C LEU A 102 18.05 3.67 -6.67
N ILE A 103 17.50 2.49 -6.97
CA ILE A 103 16.52 2.31 -8.06
C ILE A 103 15.27 3.16 -7.80
N ALA A 104 14.75 3.13 -6.56
CA ALA A 104 13.59 3.92 -6.17
C ALA A 104 13.80 5.42 -6.40
N ILE A 105 14.93 5.95 -5.93
CA ILE A 105 15.30 7.36 -6.05
C ILE A 105 15.46 7.76 -7.50
N SER A 106 16.13 6.94 -8.32
CA SER A 106 16.30 7.21 -9.75
C SER A 106 14.97 7.27 -10.49
N LEU A 107 14.07 6.31 -10.24
CA LEU A 107 12.72 6.30 -10.83
C LEU A 107 11.88 7.49 -10.37
N TYR A 108 11.94 7.83 -9.08
CA TYR A 108 11.19 8.94 -8.50
C TYR A 108 11.68 10.31 -9.01
N CYS A 109 13.00 10.52 -9.03
CA CYS A 109 13.64 11.71 -9.56
C CYS A 109 13.36 11.86 -11.07
N GLY A 110 13.52 10.78 -11.84
CA GLY A 110 13.18 10.77 -13.27
C GLY A 110 11.71 11.11 -13.51
N ALA A 111 10.79 10.51 -12.76
CA ALA A 111 9.36 10.79 -12.86
C ALA A 111 9.00 12.25 -12.56
N THR A 112 9.50 12.78 -11.43
CA THR A 112 9.22 14.17 -11.03
C THR A 112 9.84 15.18 -11.99
N LEU A 113 11.02 14.89 -12.53
CA LEU A 113 11.65 15.70 -13.57
C LEU A 113 10.86 15.67 -14.89
N LEU A 114 10.37 14.51 -15.32
CA LEU A 114 9.53 14.37 -16.53
C LEU A 114 8.26 15.22 -16.43
N VAL A 115 7.59 15.25 -15.27
CA VAL A 115 6.44 16.14 -15.05
C VAL A 115 6.88 17.61 -15.02
N ALA A 116 7.99 17.93 -14.35
CA ALA A 116 8.49 19.30 -14.22
C ALA A 116 8.82 19.96 -15.57
N ILE A 117 9.30 19.19 -16.55
CA ILE A 117 9.58 19.69 -17.91
C ILE A 117 8.37 19.57 -18.85
N SER A 118 7.27 18.95 -18.39
CA SER A 118 6.10 18.76 -19.23
C SER A 118 5.34 20.08 -19.44
N SER A 119 4.72 20.14 -20.62
CA SER A 119 3.80 21.18 -21.08
C SER A 119 2.60 20.52 -21.76
N PRO A 120 1.50 21.24 -22.03
CA PRO A 120 0.31 20.66 -22.67
C PRO A 120 0.61 19.96 -24.00
N GLY A 121 1.50 20.53 -24.83
CA GLY A 121 1.96 19.91 -26.09
C GLY A 121 2.82 18.65 -25.93
N THR A 122 3.29 18.36 -24.70
CA THR A 122 4.08 17.17 -24.37
C THR A 122 3.39 16.29 -23.33
N GLY A 123 2.05 16.37 -23.23
CA GLY A 123 1.23 15.61 -22.27
C GLY A 123 1.46 14.09 -22.30
N LEU A 124 1.98 13.54 -23.41
CA LEU A 124 2.39 12.14 -23.51
C LEU A 124 3.46 11.73 -22.49
N LEU A 125 4.31 12.66 -22.02
CA LEU A 125 5.32 12.39 -20.98
C LEU A 125 4.68 11.88 -19.68
N LEU A 126 3.44 12.27 -19.39
CA LEU A 126 2.70 11.84 -18.20
C LEU A 126 2.45 10.32 -18.18
N PHE A 127 2.33 9.69 -19.35
CA PHE A 127 2.16 8.24 -19.46
C PHE A 127 3.37 7.44 -18.99
N ALA A 128 4.58 8.02 -19.08
CA ALA A 128 5.79 7.43 -18.52
C ALA A 128 6.02 7.88 -17.07
N ALA A 129 5.79 9.17 -16.80
CA ALA A 129 6.11 9.77 -15.51
C ALA A 129 5.33 9.17 -14.34
N PHE A 130 4.01 9.01 -14.43
CA PHE A 130 3.23 8.52 -13.29
C PHE A 130 3.43 7.03 -12.98
N PRO A 131 3.58 6.12 -13.95
CA PRO A 131 4.05 4.77 -13.68
C PRO A 131 5.42 4.71 -13.00
N MET A 132 6.39 5.49 -13.47
CA MET A 132 7.71 5.57 -12.82
C MET A 132 7.60 6.11 -11.39
N LEU A 133 6.76 7.14 -11.17
CA LEU A 133 6.49 7.72 -9.84
C LEU A 133 5.90 6.68 -8.90
N ALA A 134 4.92 5.90 -9.39
CA ALA A 134 4.27 4.84 -8.62
C ALA A 134 5.26 3.75 -8.21
N VAL A 135 6.11 3.30 -9.13
CA VAL A 135 7.12 2.26 -8.86
C VAL A 135 8.19 2.75 -7.89
N GLY A 136 8.69 3.99 -8.04
CA GLY A 136 9.62 4.59 -7.07
C GLY A 136 9.00 4.72 -5.69
N GLY A 137 7.73 5.14 -5.63
CA GLY A 137 6.99 5.30 -4.39
C GLY A 137 6.72 4.00 -3.62
N ILE A 138 6.27 2.92 -4.29
CA ILE A 138 6.07 1.62 -3.63
C ILE A 138 7.38 1.01 -3.13
N LEU A 139 8.50 1.23 -3.82
CA LEU A 139 9.82 0.80 -3.36
C LEU A 139 10.24 1.52 -2.07
N PHE A 140 9.93 2.81 -1.92
CA PHE A 140 10.15 3.51 -0.65
C PHE A 140 9.34 2.88 0.49
N LEU A 141 8.08 2.51 0.25
CA LEU A 141 7.29 1.77 1.24
C LEU A 141 7.96 0.43 1.59
N LEU A 142 8.24 -0.43 0.60
CA LEU A 142 8.81 -1.76 0.81
C LEU A 142 10.11 -1.71 1.64
N THR A 143 11.02 -0.80 1.28
CA THR A 143 12.30 -0.65 1.98
C THR A 143 12.13 -0.12 3.40
N ASN A 144 11.02 0.55 3.72
CA ASN A 144 10.71 1.02 5.07
C ASN A 144 9.93 -0.01 5.91
N LEU A 145 9.19 -0.96 5.31
CA LEU A 145 8.44 -1.98 6.07
C LEU A 145 9.34 -2.84 6.98
N GLN A 146 10.59 -3.11 6.58
CA GLN A 146 11.57 -3.85 7.39
C GLN A 146 11.91 -3.15 8.72
N VAL A 147 11.70 -1.83 8.84
CA VAL A 147 11.91 -1.07 10.08
C VAL A 147 11.03 -1.61 11.20
N GLY A 148 9.87 -2.19 10.88
CA GLY A 148 9.02 -2.87 11.86
C GLY A 148 9.74 -3.99 12.61
N ASN A 149 10.73 -4.65 11.99
CA ASN A 149 11.51 -5.70 12.63
C ASN A 149 12.25 -5.17 13.87
N LEU A 150 12.72 -3.91 13.86
CA LEU A 150 13.46 -3.26 14.97
C LEU A 150 12.68 -3.16 16.29
N PHE A 151 11.37 -3.32 16.24
CA PHE A 151 10.45 -3.06 17.36
C PHE A 151 9.66 -4.30 17.80
N GLY A 152 10.06 -5.52 17.40
CA GLY A 152 9.61 -6.80 17.96
C GLY A 152 8.11 -6.87 18.30
N LYS A 153 7.75 -6.61 19.57
CA LYS A 153 6.37 -6.62 20.10
C LYS A 153 5.39 -5.68 19.38
N HIS A 154 5.88 -4.62 18.74
CA HIS A 154 5.07 -3.62 18.02
C HIS A 154 5.27 -3.67 16.50
N ARG A 155 5.83 -4.78 15.98
CA ARG A 155 6.16 -4.96 14.57
C ARG A 155 4.96 -4.73 13.65
N SER A 156 3.82 -5.37 13.91
CA SER A 156 2.62 -5.24 13.07
C SER A 156 2.10 -3.81 13.08
N THR A 157 2.02 -3.18 14.26
CA THR A 157 1.63 -1.77 14.41
C THR A 157 2.49 -0.84 13.53
N ILE A 158 3.82 -1.01 13.53
CA ILE A 158 4.71 -0.17 12.71
C ILE A 158 4.56 -0.44 11.21
N ILE A 159 4.45 -1.70 10.80
CA ILE A 159 4.19 -2.09 9.40
C ILE A 159 2.88 -1.44 8.93
N THR A 160 1.83 -1.49 9.74
CA THR A 160 0.55 -0.85 9.40
C THR A 160 0.66 0.67 9.37
N MET A 161 1.45 1.28 10.26
CA MET A 161 1.66 2.73 10.27
C MET A 161 2.37 3.22 8.99
N TYR A 162 3.33 2.45 8.46
CA TYR A 162 3.96 2.75 7.16
C TYR A 162 2.99 2.66 5.98
N ASN A 163 2.09 1.68 5.98
CA ASN A 163 1.04 1.60 4.96
C ASN A 163 0.06 2.78 5.07
N GLY A 164 -0.30 3.20 6.28
CA GLY A 164 -1.11 4.41 6.49
C GLY A 164 -0.40 5.69 6.05
N ALA A 165 0.92 5.79 6.30
CA ALA A 165 1.76 6.89 5.82
C ALA A 165 1.79 6.93 4.28
N PHE A 166 1.93 5.78 3.63
CA PHE A 166 1.84 5.66 2.17
C PHE A 166 0.50 6.18 1.65
N ASP A 167 -0.62 5.74 2.24
CA ASP A 167 -1.94 6.20 1.82
C ASP A 167 -2.13 7.71 2.03
N SER A 168 -1.58 8.26 3.11
CA SER A 168 -1.67 9.69 3.45
C SER A 168 -0.92 10.62 2.51
N SER A 169 0.08 10.08 1.79
CA SER A 169 0.91 10.88 0.88
C SER A 169 0.19 11.36 -0.38
N SER A 170 -0.97 10.80 -0.68
CA SER A 170 -1.90 11.32 -1.69
C SER A 170 -2.23 12.80 -1.47
N ALA A 171 -2.24 13.28 -0.22
CA ALA A 171 -2.49 14.67 0.10
C ALA A 171 -1.39 15.64 -0.38
N ILE A 172 -0.20 15.17 -0.74
CA ILE A 172 0.83 16.03 -1.34
C ILE A 172 0.34 16.62 -2.67
N PHE A 173 -0.43 15.87 -3.47
CA PHE A 173 -1.06 16.42 -4.68
C PHE A 173 -2.14 17.46 -4.37
N LEU A 174 -2.80 17.39 -3.21
CA LEU A 174 -3.65 18.49 -2.73
C LEU A 174 -2.81 19.72 -2.38
N ILE A 175 -1.69 19.57 -1.70
CA ILE A 175 -0.79 20.70 -1.41
C ILE A 175 -0.35 21.37 -2.73
N ILE A 176 0.01 20.58 -3.75
CA ILE A 176 0.32 21.11 -5.09
C ILE A 176 -0.87 21.87 -5.68
N LYS A 177 -2.08 21.31 -5.62
CA LYS A 177 -3.30 21.99 -6.08
C LYS A 177 -3.52 23.33 -5.37
N LEU A 178 -3.41 23.37 -4.05
CA LEU A 178 -3.60 24.60 -3.27
C LEU A 178 -2.52 25.65 -3.53
N LEU A 179 -1.27 25.21 -3.77
CA LEU A 179 -0.18 26.10 -4.17
C LEU A 179 -0.41 26.64 -5.59
N TYR A 180 -0.93 25.81 -6.49
CA TYR A 180 -1.28 26.21 -7.85
C TYR A 180 -2.40 27.25 -7.88
N GLU A 181 -3.45 27.07 -7.08
CA GLU A 181 -4.52 28.07 -6.91
C GLU A 181 -4.00 29.43 -6.38
N ARG A 182 -2.84 29.43 -5.70
CA ARG A 182 -2.15 30.65 -5.25
C ARG A 182 -1.16 31.23 -6.27
N GLY A 183 -1.11 30.67 -7.48
CA GLY A 183 -0.28 31.15 -8.59
C GLY A 183 1.06 30.44 -8.79
N LEU A 184 1.38 29.38 -8.02
CA LEU A 184 2.59 28.59 -8.26
C LEU A 184 2.38 27.59 -9.40
N LYS A 185 3.15 27.73 -10.48
CA LYS A 185 3.08 26.82 -11.63
C LYS A 185 3.35 25.36 -11.22
N LEU A 186 2.68 24.43 -11.89
CA LEU A 186 2.82 22.99 -11.66
C LEU A 186 4.28 22.53 -11.74
N GLN A 187 5.03 23.03 -12.72
CA GLN A 187 6.43 22.67 -12.97
C GLN A 187 7.33 22.97 -11.75
N VAL A 188 7.12 24.10 -11.08
CA VAL A 188 7.91 24.51 -9.91
C VAL A 188 7.69 23.55 -8.76
N SER A 189 6.45 23.12 -8.53
CA SER A 189 6.12 22.15 -7.49
C SER A 189 6.82 20.81 -7.71
N PHE A 190 6.88 20.33 -8.96
CA PHE A 190 7.57 19.09 -9.30
C PHE A 190 9.11 19.22 -9.29
N PHE A 191 9.68 20.39 -9.59
CA PHE A 191 11.11 20.66 -9.35
C PHE A 191 11.46 20.59 -7.85
N ILE A 192 10.61 21.13 -6.98
CA ILE A 192 10.78 21.03 -5.52
C ILE A 192 10.75 19.56 -5.08
N LEU A 193 9.78 18.76 -5.57
CA LEU A 193 9.73 17.32 -5.28
C LEU A 193 10.98 16.58 -5.77
N CYS A 194 11.50 16.94 -6.95
CA CYS A 194 12.74 16.38 -7.49
C CYS A 194 13.94 16.68 -6.57
N ALA A 195 14.05 17.91 -6.05
CA ALA A 195 15.13 18.30 -5.15
C ALA A 195 15.16 17.49 -3.83
N PHE A 196 14.00 17.05 -3.33
CA PHE A 196 13.92 16.15 -2.17
C PHE A 196 14.56 14.76 -2.41
N SER A 197 14.88 14.40 -3.65
CA SER A 197 15.70 13.21 -3.95
C SER A 197 17.07 13.23 -3.25
N ILE A 198 17.63 14.42 -3.01
CA ILE A 198 18.88 14.57 -2.23
C ILE A 198 18.67 14.09 -0.79
N TRP A 199 17.54 14.41 -0.17
CA TRP A 199 17.19 13.92 1.16
C TRP A 199 17.07 12.39 1.20
N HIS A 200 16.45 11.79 0.18
CA HIS A 200 16.36 10.32 0.07
C HIS A 200 17.74 9.67 -0.01
N LEU A 201 18.69 10.26 -0.74
CA LEU A 201 20.07 9.78 -0.81
C LEU A 201 20.75 9.85 0.56
N ILE A 202 20.65 10.98 1.25
CA ILE A 202 21.20 11.16 2.60
C ILE A 202 20.63 10.08 3.55
N ARG A 203 19.31 9.90 3.58
CA ARG A 203 18.70 8.87 4.44
C ARG A 203 19.18 7.46 4.09
N THR A 204 19.32 7.17 2.79
CA THR A 204 19.75 5.85 2.30
C THR A 204 21.16 5.49 2.76
N PHE A 205 22.12 6.41 2.64
CA PHE A 205 23.50 6.11 2.99
C PHE A 205 23.79 6.23 4.49
N PHE A 206 23.10 7.13 5.20
CA PHE A 206 23.43 7.44 6.59
C PHE A 206 22.61 6.66 7.62
N LEU A 207 21.34 6.36 7.32
CA LEU A 207 20.38 5.85 8.31
C LEU A 207 19.80 4.48 7.98
N MET A 208 19.85 4.03 6.72
CA MET A 208 19.33 2.72 6.30
C MET A 208 20.43 1.64 6.33
N PRO A 209 20.08 0.36 6.57
CA PRO A 209 21.02 -0.75 6.46
C PRO A 209 21.44 -0.98 4.99
N LYS A 210 22.63 -1.56 4.78
CA LYS A 210 23.08 -1.96 3.44
C LYS A 210 22.29 -3.16 2.91
N GLY A 211 22.19 -4.22 3.72
CA GLY A 211 21.38 -5.42 3.49
C GLY A 211 19.98 -5.30 4.12
N HIS A 212 19.52 -6.35 4.80
CA HIS A 212 18.19 -6.40 5.41
C HIS A 212 18.25 -6.25 6.94
N ILE A 213 17.11 -5.87 7.53
CA ILE A 213 16.91 -5.97 8.99
C ILE A 213 16.40 -7.38 9.31
N PRO A 214 17.20 -8.25 9.95
CA PRO A 214 16.80 -9.62 10.26
C PRO A 214 15.67 -9.66 11.29
N PHE A 215 14.88 -10.74 11.26
CA PHE A 215 13.87 -11.04 12.27
C PHE A 215 13.89 -12.55 12.57
N PRO A 216 14.12 -12.99 13.82
CA PRO A 216 14.35 -12.19 15.04
C PRO A 216 15.66 -11.40 15.02
N LEU A 217 15.74 -10.33 15.82
CA LEU A 217 16.93 -9.47 15.89
C LEU A 217 18.05 -10.12 16.70
N PRO A 218 19.26 -10.28 16.13
CA PRO A 218 20.46 -10.64 16.88
C PRO A 218 20.78 -9.58 17.95
N SER A 219 21.32 -10.02 19.08
CA SER A 219 21.70 -9.16 20.22
C SER A 219 22.72 -8.07 19.85
N ASN A 220 23.59 -8.34 18.86
CA ASN A 220 24.65 -7.43 18.42
C ASN A 220 24.37 -6.71 17.08
N TYR A 221 23.11 -6.69 16.61
CA TYR A 221 22.78 -6.04 15.35
C TYR A 221 22.98 -4.52 15.41
N THR A 222 23.75 -3.98 14.48
CA THR A 222 23.98 -2.53 14.29
C THR A 222 23.85 -2.17 12.80
N TYR A 223 23.41 -0.95 12.49
CA TYR A 223 23.21 -0.50 11.10
C TYR A 223 23.42 1.02 10.95
N GLY A 224 23.56 1.50 9.72
CA GLY A 224 23.87 2.90 9.42
C GLY A 224 25.36 3.23 9.62
N LEU A 225 25.73 4.50 9.46
CA LEU A 225 27.12 4.95 9.61
C LEU A 225 27.56 4.83 11.09
N SER A 226 28.44 3.87 11.36
CA SER A 226 29.13 3.76 12.66
C SER A 226 30.42 4.60 12.60
N CYS A 227 30.49 5.69 13.36
CA CYS A 227 31.73 6.47 13.54
C CYS A 227 32.74 5.81 14.50
N SER A 228 32.67 4.49 14.72
CA SER A 228 33.65 3.77 15.52
C SER A 228 33.93 2.37 14.97
N ARG A 229 35.23 2.20 14.63
CA ARG A 229 36.05 1.01 14.30
C ARG A 229 35.40 -0.13 13.49
N ARG A 230 36.00 -0.34 12.30
CA ARG A 230 35.99 -1.45 11.31
C ARG A 230 34.81 -2.45 11.34
N PRO A 231 34.11 -2.65 10.23
CA PRO A 231 33.18 -3.76 10.09
C PRO A 231 33.97 -5.06 9.92
N GLU A 232 33.69 -6.06 10.75
CA GLU A 232 33.89 -7.46 10.33
C GLU A 232 32.86 -7.74 9.23
N GLU A 233 33.36 -8.04 8.04
CA GLU A 233 32.57 -8.59 6.96
C GLU A 233 31.96 -9.92 7.44
N PHE A 234 30.63 -9.97 7.52
CA PHE A 234 29.92 -11.24 7.60
C PHE A 234 30.06 -11.91 6.23
N GLN A 235 31.14 -12.66 6.06
CA GLN A 235 31.30 -13.62 4.99
C GLN A 235 30.55 -14.89 5.41
N GLU A 236 29.62 -15.34 4.57
CA GLU A 236 28.98 -16.64 4.73
C GLU A 236 30.06 -17.74 4.67
N THR A 237 30.51 -18.22 5.83
CA THR A 237 31.25 -19.48 5.92
C THR A 237 30.41 -20.44 6.73
N LYS A 238 29.82 -21.39 6.00
CA LYS A 238 29.37 -22.65 6.55
C LYS A 238 30.60 -23.41 7.07
N ASP A 239 30.38 -24.12 8.17
CA ASP A 239 31.25 -25.12 8.78
C ASP A 239 32.38 -24.61 9.71
N GLU A 240 32.50 -25.32 10.84
CA GLU A 240 33.57 -25.26 11.86
C GLU A 240 33.49 -24.22 12.99
N VAL A 241 32.46 -24.30 13.85
CA VAL A 241 32.66 -24.17 15.31
C VAL A 241 31.78 -25.20 16.01
N SER A 242 32.19 -26.46 15.92
CA SER A 242 31.72 -27.52 16.81
C SER A 242 32.93 -27.98 17.61
N LYS A 243 32.91 -27.75 18.93
CA LYS A 243 33.33 -28.73 19.97
C LYS A 243 33.60 -28.16 21.37
N GLU A 244 33.74 -26.85 21.58
CA GLU A 244 34.23 -26.38 22.90
C GLU A 244 33.20 -25.75 23.87
N GLU A 245 31.96 -25.47 23.46
CA GLU A 245 30.92 -24.99 24.41
C GLU A 245 29.98 -26.10 24.93
N VAL A 246 30.23 -27.37 24.59
CA VAL A 246 29.35 -28.50 24.94
C VAL A 246 29.70 -29.15 26.29
N GLU A 247 30.90 -28.94 26.85
CA GLU A 247 31.32 -29.71 28.05
C GLU A 247 31.11 -29.02 29.40
N LEU A 248 30.78 -27.73 29.49
CA LEU A 248 30.70 -27.03 30.80
C LEU A 248 29.30 -26.81 31.39
N LYS A 249 28.24 -27.40 30.81
CA LYS A 249 26.85 -27.23 31.32
C LYS A 249 26.13 -28.55 31.68
N GLN A 250 26.86 -29.65 31.80
CA GLN A 250 26.25 -30.98 31.99
C GLN A 250 26.04 -31.43 33.45
N GLU A 251 26.42 -30.64 34.46
CA GLU A 251 26.19 -31.01 35.87
C GLU A 251 25.47 -29.89 36.65
N ALA A 252 24.13 -29.87 36.59
CA ALA A 252 23.21 -29.51 37.70
C ALA A 252 21.76 -29.28 37.21
N ASN A 253 20.98 -30.35 37.02
CA ASN A 253 19.57 -30.54 37.47
C ASN A 253 18.78 -31.59 36.63
N PRO A 254 17.91 -32.42 37.25
CA PRO A 254 17.15 -33.50 36.62
C PRO A 254 15.82 -33.02 35.95
N PRO A 255 15.07 -33.89 35.23
CA PRO A 255 14.50 -33.57 33.91
C PRO A 255 13.08 -32.97 33.94
N SER A 256 12.96 -31.69 33.56
CA SER A 256 11.72 -31.12 33.05
C SER A 256 11.85 -30.86 31.55
N GLN A 257 11.16 -31.70 30.78
CA GLN A 257 10.79 -31.59 29.36
C GLN A 257 11.44 -30.44 28.57
N LYS A 258 12.42 -30.82 27.72
CA LYS A 258 12.88 -30.01 26.58
C LYS A 258 11.67 -29.59 25.74
N ALA A 259 11.23 -28.33 25.91
CA ALA A 259 10.37 -27.67 24.95
C ALA A 259 11.15 -27.59 23.63
N LYS A 260 10.77 -28.46 22.69
CA LYS A 260 11.24 -28.45 21.32
C LYS A 260 11.08 -27.03 20.78
N THR A 261 12.20 -26.41 20.44
CA THR A 261 12.24 -25.26 19.54
C THR A 261 11.59 -25.72 18.24
N ASP A 262 10.39 -25.22 17.95
CA ASP A 262 9.67 -25.53 16.71
C ASP A 262 10.58 -25.23 15.53
N GLN A 263 10.86 -26.27 14.74
CA GLN A 263 11.47 -26.18 13.43
C GLN A 263 10.75 -25.11 12.61
N SER A 264 11.51 -24.17 12.07
CA SER A 264 11.06 -23.34 10.96
C SER A 264 10.58 -24.26 9.84
N ASP A 265 9.26 -24.33 9.67
CA ASP A 265 8.60 -25.09 8.61
C ASP A 265 9.08 -24.53 7.26
N SER A 266 10.11 -25.13 6.66
CA SER A 266 10.74 -24.66 5.41
C SER A 266 9.86 -25.01 4.21
N ARG A 267 8.65 -24.45 4.18
CA ARG A 267 7.70 -24.64 3.07
C ARG A 267 8.22 -23.89 1.87
N SER A 268 8.42 -24.63 0.78
CA SER A 268 8.80 -24.05 -0.52
C SER A 268 7.83 -22.95 -0.93
N PHE A 269 8.35 -21.84 -1.47
CA PHE A 269 7.57 -20.74 -2.03
C PHE A 269 6.41 -21.20 -2.95
N ARG A 270 6.65 -22.21 -3.79
CA ARG A 270 5.62 -22.77 -4.68
C ARG A 270 4.44 -23.37 -3.92
N SER A 271 4.70 -24.02 -2.79
CA SER A 271 3.65 -24.57 -1.92
C SER A 271 2.83 -23.45 -1.25
N CYS A 272 3.47 -22.33 -0.89
CA CYS A 272 2.78 -21.18 -0.33
C CYS A 272 1.82 -20.52 -1.33
N VAL A 273 2.28 -20.28 -2.56
CA VAL A 273 1.47 -19.63 -3.62
C VAL A 273 0.32 -20.52 -4.10
N LEU A 274 0.54 -21.83 -4.18
CA LEU A 274 -0.51 -22.80 -4.54
C LEU A 274 -1.43 -23.16 -3.37
N SER A 275 -1.28 -22.51 -2.21
CA SER A 275 -2.12 -22.79 -1.07
C SER A 275 -3.52 -22.22 -1.24
N TRP A 276 -4.51 -22.95 -0.72
CA TRP A 276 -5.90 -22.49 -0.67
C TRP A 276 -6.06 -21.14 0.06
N ARG A 277 -5.23 -20.89 1.08
CA ARG A 277 -5.24 -19.64 1.86
C ARG A 277 -4.82 -18.46 0.99
N PHE A 278 -3.76 -18.65 0.20
CA PHE A 278 -3.28 -17.64 -0.74
C PHE A 278 -4.36 -17.29 -1.77
N PHE A 279 -5.03 -18.30 -2.35
CA PHE A 279 -6.05 -18.09 -3.37
C PHE A 279 -7.22 -17.21 -2.89
N TRP A 280 -7.80 -17.51 -1.72
CA TRP A 280 -8.91 -16.71 -1.21
C TRP A 280 -8.49 -15.33 -0.75
N HIS A 281 -7.29 -15.20 -0.16
CA HIS A 281 -6.74 -13.90 0.20
C HIS A 281 -6.47 -13.04 -1.03
N LEU A 282 -6.01 -13.65 -2.12
CA LEU A 282 -5.83 -12.99 -3.41
C LEU A 282 -7.17 -12.48 -3.97
N ILE A 283 -8.22 -13.31 -4.00
CA ILE A 283 -9.56 -12.88 -4.44
C ILE A 283 -10.04 -11.71 -3.59
N TRP A 284 -9.94 -11.85 -2.26
CA TRP A 284 -10.35 -10.83 -1.31
C TRP A 284 -9.64 -9.50 -1.56
N LEU A 285 -8.31 -9.49 -1.67
CA LEU A 285 -7.56 -8.27 -1.93
C LEU A 285 -7.90 -7.68 -3.30
N SER A 286 -7.99 -8.51 -4.33
CA SER A 286 -8.20 -8.06 -5.71
C SER A 286 -9.52 -7.33 -5.90
N VAL A 287 -10.59 -7.85 -5.30
CA VAL A 287 -11.93 -7.24 -5.35
C VAL A 287 -11.93 -5.88 -4.65
N MET A 288 -11.45 -5.84 -3.41
CA MET A 288 -11.44 -4.60 -2.63
C MET A 288 -10.56 -3.55 -3.30
N GLN A 289 -9.38 -3.94 -3.76
CA GLN A 289 -8.43 -3.04 -4.40
C GLN A 289 -8.98 -2.44 -5.70
N LEU A 290 -9.58 -3.25 -6.56
CA LEU A 290 -10.22 -2.79 -7.79
C LEU A 290 -11.26 -1.70 -7.49
N TRP A 291 -12.07 -1.89 -6.45
CA TRP A 291 -13.08 -0.91 -6.05
C TRP A 291 -12.47 0.42 -5.59
N HIS A 292 -11.45 0.39 -4.74
CA HIS A 292 -10.78 1.61 -4.29
C HIS A 292 -10.14 2.39 -5.45
N TYR A 293 -9.55 1.68 -6.42
CA TYR A 293 -8.92 2.33 -7.59
C TYR A 293 -9.96 2.90 -8.54
N LEU A 294 -11.01 2.15 -8.85
CA LEU A 294 -12.10 2.63 -9.68
C LEU A 294 -12.69 3.92 -9.11
N PHE A 295 -12.95 3.96 -7.79
CA PHE A 295 -13.48 5.14 -7.12
C PHE A 295 -12.54 6.36 -7.23
N ILE A 296 -11.23 6.19 -7.01
CA ILE A 296 -10.26 7.29 -7.15
C ILE A 296 -10.21 7.79 -8.60
N GLY A 297 -10.20 6.87 -9.57
CA GLY A 297 -10.15 7.19 -10.99
C GLY A 297 -11.41 7.91 -11.50
N THR A 298 -12.59 7.56 -10.97
CA THR A 298 -13.89 8.11 -11.41
C THR A 298 -14.40 9.27 -10.56
N LEU A 299 -13.73 9.64 -9.46
CA LEU A 299 -14.23 10.62 -8.50
C LEU A 299 -14.55 11.98 -9.13
N ASN A 300 -13.63 12.55 -9.92
CA ASN A 300 -13.84 13.86 -10.55
C ASN A 300 -15.03 13.84 -11.52
N PRO A 301 -15.14 12.87 -12.46
CA PRO A 301 -16.34 12.71 -13.27
C PRO A 301 -17.63 12.54 -12.46
N MET A 302 -17.60 11.74 -11.39
CA MET A 302 -18.75 11.53 -10.51
C MET A 302 -19.18 12.84 -9.81
N LEU A 303 -18.22 13.59 -9.26
CA LEU A 303 -18.49 14.86 -8.60
C LEU A 303 -19.02 15.91 -9.59
N ASN A 304 -18.47 15.99 -10.81
CA ASN A 304 -18.99 16.88 -11.85
C ASN A 304 -20.47 16.62 -12.15
N GLN A 305 -20.85 15.34 -12.26
CA GLN A 305 -22.23 14.94 -12.51
C GLN A 305 -23.14 15.29 -11.31
N LEU A 306 -22.71 14.99 -10.08
CA LEU A 306 -23.47 15.27 -8.86
C LEU A 306 -23.60 16.78 -8.56
N ALA A 307 -22.61 17.57 -8.96
CA ALA A 307 -22.56 19.02 -8.80
C ALA A 307 -23.19 19.79 -9.97
N GLN A 308 -23.79 19.10 -10.95
CA GLN A 308 -24.40 19.70 -12.15
C GLN A 308 -23.44 20.65 -12.90
N GLY A 309 -22.14 20.33 -12.90
CA GLY A 309 -21.10 21.11 -13.57
C GLY A 309 -20.49 22.26 -12.76
N ASP A 310 -20.91 22.51 -11.50
CA ASP A 310 -20.31 23.55 -10.64
C ASP A 310 -18.87 23.19 -10.24
N GLN A 311 -17.91 23.86 -10.87
CA GLN A 311 -16.47 23.64 -10.65
C GLN A 311 -16.01 23.99 -9.23
N ASN A 312 -16.64 24.98 -8.57
CA ASN A 312 -16.26 25.37 -7.21
C ASN A 312 -16.67 24.29 -6.21
N LEU A 313 -17.85 23.71 -6.41
CA LEU A 313 -18.35 22.62 -5.59
C LEU A 313 -17.49 21.36 -5.79
N VAL A 314 -17.17 21.01 -7.02
CA VAL A 314 -16.29 19.88 -7.35
C VAL A 314 -14.91 20.05 -6.71
N SER A 315 -14.31 21.23 -6.84
CA SER A 315 -13.03 21.57 -6.20
C SER A 315 -13.09 21.40 -4.68
N SER A 316 -14.19 21.85 -4.04
CA SER A 316 -14.40 21.72 -2.59
C SER A 316 -14.51 20.27 -2.12
N TYR A 317 -15.24 19.42 -2.85
CA TYR A 317 -15.34 17.99 -2.53
C TYR A 317 -14.04 17.23 -2.82
N THR A 318 -13.32 17.57 -3.88
CA THR A 318 -11.98 17.03 -4.16
C THR A 318 -10.98 17.40 -3.07
N ASN A 319 -11.02 18.64 -2.58
CA ASN A 319 -10.24 19.06 -1.42
C ASN A 319 -10.62 18.27 -0.16
N ALA A 320 -11.91 18.09 0.10
CA ALA A 320 -12.38 17.31 1.25
C ALA A 320 -11.89 15.86 1.20
N PHE A 321 -12.00 15.21 0.03
CA PHE A 321 -11.48 13.85 -0.16
C PHE A 321 -9.98 13.80 0.14
N ALA A 322 -9.18 14.69 -0.43
CA ALA A 322 -7.74 14.67 -0.20
C ALA A 322 -7.33 15.03 1.24
N ILE A 323 -8.09 15.89 1.93
CA ILE A 323 -7.90 16.14 3.37
C ILE A 323 -8.19 14.87 4.17
N THR A 324 -9.27 14.13 3.87
CA THR A 324 -9.55 12.88 4.57
C THR A 324 -8.41 11.87 4.41
N GLN A 325 -7.74 11.84 3.25
CA GLN A 325 -6.62 10.93 3.00
C GLN A 325 -5.43 11.17 3.95
N LEU A 326 -5.18 12.40 4.42
CA LEU A 326 -4.14 12.72 5.42
C LEU A 326 -4.29 11.91 6.71
N PHE A 327 -5.51 11.51 7.05
CA PHE A 327 -5.79 10.77 8.27
C PHE A 327 -5.50 9.27 8.17
N GLY A 328 -5.12 8.76 6.99
CA GLY A 328 -4.78 7.34 6.79
C GLY A 328 -3.66 6.85 7.72
N VAL A 329 -2.67 7.69 8.01
CA VAL A 329 -1.55 7.39 8.93
C VAL A 329 -2.03 7.18 10.37
N PHE A 330 -3.13 7.82 10.76
CA PHE A 330 -3.74 7.65 12.07
C PHE A 330 -4.73 6.47 12.09
N CYS A 331 -5.39 6.17 10.96
CA CYS A 331 -6.33 5.06 10.83
C CYS A 331 -5.62 3.69 10.78
N ALA A 332 -4.52 3.57 10.03
CA ALA A 332 -3.87 2.28 9.81
C ALA A 332 -3.33 1.59 11.09
N PRO A 333 -2.72 2.30 12.07
CA PRO A 333 -2.26 1.70 13.32
C PRO A 333 -3.38 1.05 14.14
N TRP A 334 -4.65 1.49 14.01
CA TRP A 334 -5.76 0.86 14.73
C TRP A 334 -5.96 -0.59 14.32
N ASN A 335 -5.79 -0.91 13.04
CA ASN A 335 -5.86 -2.28 12.56
C ASN A 335 -4.70 -3.13 13.12
N GLY A 336 -3.48 -2.58 13.12
CA GLY A 336 -2.30 -3.25 13.69
C GLY A 336 -2.42 -3.49 15.20
N LEU A 337 -2.89 -2.49 15.96
CA LEU A 337 -3.15 -2.60 17.39
C LEU A 337 -4.27 -3.60 17.69
N PHE A 338 -5.33 -3.60 16.89
CA PHE A 338 -6.42 -4.56 17.00
C PHE A 338 -5.91 -6.00 16.79
N LEU A 339 -5.10 -6.21 15.75
CA LEU A 339 -4.48 -7.50 15.46
C LEU A 339 -3.50 -7.94 16.56
N ASP A 340 -2.63 -7.05 17.03
CA ASP A 340 -1.65 -7.35 18.08
C ASP A 340 -2.33 -7.68 19.43
N ARG A 341 -3.50 -7.09 19.72
CA ARG A 341 -4.32 -7.42 20.90
C ARG A 341 -4.99 -8.79 20.76
N LEU A 342 -5.59 -9.07 19.60
CA LEU A 342 -6.23 -10.36 19.33
C LEU A 342 -5.22 -11.49 19.34
N LYS A 343 -4.04 -11.29 18.74
CA LYS A 343 -2.95 -12.24 18.74
C LYS A 343 -2.59 -12.68 20.17
N LYS A 344 -2.41 -11.73 21.09
CA LYS A 344 -2.12 -12.05 22.50
C LYS A 344 -3.25 -12.86 23.16
N LYS A 345 -4.50 -12.49 22.90
CA LYS A 345 -5.67 -13.18 23.47
C LYS A 345 -5.73 -14.64 22.99
N TYR A 346 -5.63 -14.86 21.67
CA TYR A 346 -5.70 -16.21 21.10
C TYR A 346 -4.47 -17.06 21.44
N GLN A 347 -3.28 -16.47 21.56
CA GLN A 347 -2.09 -17.20 22.04
C GLN A 347 -2.26 -17.67 23.49
N GLN A 348 -2.85 -16.84 24.36
CA GLN A 348 -3.16 -17.25 25.74
C GLN A 348 -4.19 -18.38 25.78
N GLU A 349 -5.23 -18.33 24.95
CA GLU A 349 -6.23 -19.40 24.84
C GLU A 349 -5.63 -20.69 24.27
N ALA A 350 -4.76 -20.60 23.26
CA ALA A 350 -4.05 -21.74 22.69
C ALA A 350 -3.14 -22.43 23.70
N ARG A 351 -2.37 -21.65 24.49
CA ARG A 351 -1.55 -22.19 25.59
C ARG A 351 -2.38 -22.93 26.64
N LYS A 352 -3.58 -22.44 26.95
CA LYS A 352 -4.51 -23.11 27.89
C LYS A 352 -5.08 -24.41 27.33
N LYS A 353 -5.31 -24.49 26.01
CA LYS A 353 -5.92 -25.64 25.34
C LYS A 353 -4.89 -26.61 24.70
N GLY A 354 -3.59 -26.31 24.76
CA GLY A 354 -2.53 -27.14 24.17
C GLY A 354 -2.39 -27.03 22.64
N PHE A 355 -2.92 -25.97 22.01
CA PHE A 355 -2.82 -25.78 20.56
C PHE A 355 -1.49 -25.12 20.13
N PRO A 356 -1.01 -25.36 18.89
CA PRO A 356 0.17 -24.69 18.34
C PRO A 356 0.02 -23.17 18.25
N GLU A 357 1.05 -22.41 18.62
CA GLU A 357 1.02 -20.93 18.60
C GLU A 357 0.83 -20.37 17.17
N SER A 358 1.34 -21.06 16.14
CA SER A 358 1.17 -20.67 14.73
C SER A 358 -0.29 -20.67 14.28
N MET A 359 -1.13 -21.53 14.87
CA MET A 359 -2.57 -21.57 14.57
C MET A 359 -3.31 -20.41 15.22
N ALA A 360 -2.94 -20.04 16.45
CA ALA A 360 -3.48 -18.88 17.15
C ALA A 360 -3.16 -17.56 16.42
N ASP A 361 -1.94 -17.47 15.88
CA ASP A 361 -1.48 -16.33 15.09
C ASP A 361 -2.33 -16.14 13.83
N LEU A 362 -2.58 -17.20 13.09
CA LEU A 362 -3.45 -17.13 11.92
C LEU A 362 -4.89 -16.75 12.30
N HIS A 363 -5.43 -17.34 13.37
CA HIS A 363 -6.79 -17.04 13.83
C HIS A 363 -6.99 -15.58 14.22
N SER A 364 -5.97 -14.92 14.78
CA SER A 364 -6.03 -13.51 15.12
C SER A 364 -6.30 -12.59 13.92
N THR A 365 -5.99 -13.04 12.70
CA THR A 365 -6.21 -12.27 11.46
C THR A 365 -7.67 -12.25 11.02
N PHE A 366 -8.48 -13.24 11.39
CA PHE A 366 -9.87 -13.37 10.93
C PHE A 366 -10.76 -12.15 11.30
N PRO A 367 -10.79 -11.66 12.55
CA PRO A 367 -11.59 -10.50 12.89
C PRO A 367 -11.11 -9.23 12.18
N SER A 368 -9.79 -9.06 12.00
CA SER A 368 -9.22 -7.92 11.27
C SER A 368 -9.71 -7.92 9.82
N LEU A 369 -9.58 -9.03 9.10
CA LEU A 369 -10.08 -9.17 7.72
C LEU A 369 -11.60 -8.96 7.60
N THR A 370 -12.35 -9.40 8.61
CA THR A 370 -13.82 -9.21 8.66
C THR A 370 -14.17 -7.74 8.81
N VAL A 371 -13.55 -7.03 9.75
CA VAL A 371 -13.76 -5.58 9.95
C VAL A 371 -13.39 -4.81 8.69
N THR A 372 -12.25 -5.11 8.07
CA THR A 372 -11.86 -4.51 6.79
C THR A 372 -12.91 -4.73 5.70
N SER A 373 -13.50 -5.92 5.62
CA SER A 373 -14.50 -6.24 4.61
C SER A 373 -15.83 -5.52 4.84
N LEU A 374 -16.25 -5.38 6.11
CA LEU A 374 -17.43 -4.62 6.48
C LEU A 374 -17.26 -3.12 6.21
N LEU A 375 -16.08 -2.58 6.50
CA LEU A 375 -15.73 -1.20 6.16
C LEU A 375 -15.78 -0.96 4.65
N CYS A 376 -15.21 -1.87 3.86
CA CYS A 376 -15.26 -1.73 2.40
C CYS A 376 -16.70 -1.86 1.87
N LEU A 377 -17.51 -2.77 2.41
CA LEU A 377 -18.92 -2.87 2.05
C LEU A 377 -19.68 -1.57 2.36
N GLY A 378 -19.48 -1.00 3.55
CA GLY A 378 -20.08 0.28 3.94
C GLY A 378 -19.66 1.41 3.01
N PHE A 379 -18.36 1.48 2.66
CA PHE A 379 -17.84 2.39 1.66
C PHE A 379 -18.53 2.18 0.30
N SER A 380 -18.63 0.95 -0.20
CA SER A 380 -19.27 0.63 -1.48
C SER A 380 -20.74 1.07 -1.53
N ILE A 381 -21.49 0.82 -0.45
CA ILE A 381 -22.89 1.22 -0.35
C ILE A 381 -23.01 2.76 -0.37
N CYS A 382 -22.21 3.47 0.43
CA CYS A 382 -22.26 4.93 0.48
C CYS A 382 -21.87 5.58 -0.86
N ALA A 383 -20.81 5.06 -1.52
CA ALA A 383 -20.37 5.53 -2.83
C ALA A 383 -21.42 5.29 -3.94
N SER A 384 -22.29 4.29 -3.77
CA SER A 384 -23.32 3.96 -4.77
C SER A 384 -24.53 4.88 -4.74
N ILE A 385 -24.74 5.59 -3.62
CA ILE A 385 -25.87 6.48 -3.42
C ILE A 385 -25.48 7.86 -3.97
N PRO A 386 -26.17 8.39 -5.00
CA PRO A 386 -25.81 9.63 -5.68
C PRO A 386 -26.25 10.88 -4.91
N ILE A 387 -25.84 10.99 -3.63
CA ILE A 387 -26.11 12.14 -2.77
C ILE A 387 -24.78 12.82 -2.47
N LEU A 388 -24.70 14.11 -2.77
CA LEU A 388 -23.46 14.88 -2.62
C LEU A 388 -23.00 14.97 -1.15
N HIS A 389 -23.92 15.30 -0.23
CA HIS A 389 -23.61 15.38 1.21
C HIS A 389 -23.14 14.04 1.81
N LEU A 390 -23.61 12.92 1.28
CA LEU A 390 -23.19 11.59 1.73
C LEU A 390 -21.73 11.29 1.37
N GLN A 391 -21.18 11.98 0.37
CA GLN A 391 -19.81 11.73 -0.08
C GLN A 391 -18.75 12.03 0.98
N TYR A 392 -19.00 12.94 1.93
CA TYR A 392 -18.09 13.13 3.07
C TYR A 392 -17.93 11.84 3.89
N LEU A 393 -19.04 11.13 4.15
CA LEU A 393 -19.00 9.83 4.83
C LEU A 393 -18.31 8.78 3.95
N THR A 394 -18.61 8.77 2.65
CA THR A 394 -17.94 7.89 1.68
C THR A 394 -16.42 8.08 1.73
N PHE A 395 -15.92 9.31 1.77
CA PHE A 395 -14.49 9.62 1.83
C PHE A 395 -13.84 9.10 3.11
N ILE A 396 -14.48 9.33 4.26
CA ILE A 396 -14.00 8.83 5.56
C ILE A 396 -13.95 7.30 5.55
N LEU A 397 -15.02 6.63 5.12
CA LEU A 397 -15.08 5.17 5.03
C LEU A 397 -14.05 4.61 4.05
N GLN A 398 -13.83 5.27 2.92
CA GLN A 398 -12.84 4.89 1.92
C GLN A 398 -11.42 4.89 2.51
N VAL A 399 -11.05 5.94 3.25
CA VAL A 399 -9.71 6.07 3.83
C VAL A 399 -9.48 5.04 4.93
N ILE A 400 -10.47 4.83 5.81
CA ILE A 400 -10.38 3.83 6.88
C ILE A 400 -10.30 2.42 6.26
N SER A 401 -11.21 2.10 5.33
CA SER A 401 -11.24 0.82 4.61
C SER A 401 -9.90 0.53 3.93
N ARG A 402 -9.36 1.49 3.18
CA ARG A 402 -8.09 1.36 2.46
C ARG A 402 -6.90 1.15 3.40
N SER A 403 -6.82 1.93 4.47
CA SER A 403 -5.78 1.81 5.49
C SER A 403 -5.78 0.41 6.14
N PHE A 404 -6.98 -0.12 6.41
CA PHE A 404 -7.18 -1.45 6.96
C PHE A 404 -6.88 -2.56 5.93
N LEU A 405 -7.17 -2.33 4.65
CA LEU A 405 -6.90 -3.26 3.55
C LEU A 405 -5.41 -3.54 3.40
N TYR A 406 -4.60 -2.50 3.17
CA TYR A 406 -3.16 -2.68 2.91
C TYR A 406 -2.38 -3.03 4.18
N GLY A 407 -2.69 -2.39 5.30
CA GLY A 407 -2.12 -2.74 6.59
C GLY A 407 -2.46 -4.18 6.99
N GLY A 408 -3.72 -4.59 6.81
CA GLY A 408 -4.21 -5.93 7.08
C GLY A 408 -3.59 -6.99 6.16
N ASN A 409 -3.44 -6.68 4.87
CA ASN A 409 -2.75 -7.54 3.91
C ASN A 409 -1.30 -7.83 4.32
N ALA A 410 -0.51 -6.78 4.61
CA ALA A 410 0.87 -6.92 5.02
C ALA A 410 1.01 -7.73 6.33
N ALA A 411 0.12 -7.49 7.30
CA ALA A 411 0.13 -8.21 8.56
C ALA A 411 -0.32 -9.67 8.41
N PHE A 412 -1.35 -9.95 7.60
CA PHE A 412 -1.78 -11.32 7.28
C PHE A 412 -0.65 -12.12 6.65
N ILE A 413 0.04 -11.57 5.64
CA ILE A 413 1.15 -12.27 4.97
C ILE A 413 2.27 -12.58 5.97
N THR A 414 2.56 -11.65 6.87
CA THR A 414 3.58 -11.80 7.91
C THR A 414 3.27 -12.93 8.91
N LEU A 415 1.98 -13.18 9.18
CA LEU A 415 1.52 -14.20 10.13
C LEU A 415 1.22 -15.55 9.48
N ALA A 416 0.76 -15.54 8.22
CA ALA A 416 0.32 -16.73 7.51
C ALA A 416 1.44 -17.47 6.77
N PHE A 417 2.55 -16.79 6.46
CA PHE A 417 3.64 -17.34 5.66
C PHE A 417 5.03 -17.13 6.30
N PRO A 418 6.02 -17.97 5.97
CA PRO A 418 7.38 -17.82 6.48
C PRO A 418 8.00 -16.46 6.14
N ALA A 419 8.73 -15.88 7.09
CA ALA A 419 9.35 -14.56 6.94
C ALA A 419 10.38 -14.52 5.79
N GLU A 420 11.04 -15.64 5.50
CA GLU A 420 12.04 -15.78 4.41
C GLU A 420 11.47 -15.55 3.01
N HIS A 421 10.15 -15.66 2.85
CA HIS A 421 9.46 -15.47 1.57
C HIS A 421 8.52 -14.28 1.57
N PHE A 422 8.61 -13.39 2.57
CA PHE A 422 7.72 -12.26 2.73
C PHE A 422 7.67 -11.37 1.48
N GLY A 423 8.83 -10.90 0.99
CA GLY A 423 8.92 -10.01 -0.18
C GLY A 423 8.34 -10.65 -1.43
N LYS A 424 8.73 -11.89 -1.73
CA LYS A 424 8.20 -12.68 -2.86
C LYS A 424 6.68 -12.87 -2.77
N ILE A 425 6.14 -13.30 -1.63
CA ILE A 425 4.71 -13.58 -1.46
C ILE A 425 3.90 -12.28 -1.52
N PHE A 426 4.33 -11.23 -0.81
CA PHE A 426 3.71 -9.91 -0.87
C PHE A 426 3.69 -9.39 -2.31
N GLY A 427 4.83 -9.47 -2.99
CA GLY A 427 4.97 -9.10 -4.39
C GLY A 427 4.03 -9.89 -5.31
N THR A 428 3.92 -11.21 -5.15
CA THR A 428 3.04 -12.04 -6.00
C THR A 428 1.56 -11.71 -5.76
N VAL A 429 1.13 -11.52 -4.51
CA VAL A 429 -0.24 -11.10 -4.19
C VAL A 429 -0.57 -9.75 -4.81
N MET A 430 0.33 -8.78 -4.68
CA MET A 430 0.16 -7.45 -5.28
C MET A 430 0.17 -7.52 -6.81
N MET A 431 1.05 -8.29 -7.42
CA MET A 431 1.12 -8.44 -8.88
C MET A 431 -0.17 -9.03 -9.46
N LEU A 432 -0.66 -10.14 -8.89
CA LEU A 432 -1.88 -10.80 -9.37
C LEU A 432 -3.13 -9.94 -9.15
N SER A 433 -3.23 -9.26 -8.01
CA SER A 433 -4.33 -8.30 -7.77
C SER A 433 -4.24 -7.07 -8.67
N GLY A 434 -3.02 -6.64 -9.05
CA GLY A 434 -2.77 -5.59 -10.03
C GLY A 434 -3.31 -5.92 -11.42
N VAL A 435 -3.18 -7.17 -11.87
CA VAL A 435 -3.75 -7.64 -13.16
C VAL A 435 -5.27 -7.49 -13.16
N ILE A 436 -5.94 -7.86 -12.06
CA ILE A 436 -7.39 -7.68 -11.93
C ILE A 436 -7.74 -6.18 -11.85
N SER A 437 -6.92 -5.40 -11.14
CA SER A 437 -7.11 -3.94 -11.01
C SER A 437 -6.96 -3.19 -12.35
N PHE A 438 -6.28 -3.77 -13.35
CA PHE A 438 -6.19 -3.20 -14.70
C PHE A 438 -7.56 -3.11 -15.38
N LEU A 439 -8.53 -3.93 -14.98
CA LEU A 439 -9.93 -3.87 -15.45
C LEU A 439 -10.62 -2.56 -15.10
N GLN A 440 -10.07 -1.73 -14.21
CA GLN A 440 -10.64 -0.42 -13.88
C GLN A 440 -10.86 0.47 -15.11
N PHE A 441 -9.98 0.43 -16.12
CA PHE A 441 -10.11 1.27 -17.31
C PHE A 441 -11.19 0.78 -18.28
N PRO A 442 -11.28 -0.52 -18.63
CA PRO A 442 -12.44 -1.06 -19.33
C PRO A 442 -13.76 -0.77 -18.60
N ILE A 443 -13.79 -0.87 -17.27
CA ILE A 443 -14.98 -0.54 -16.47
C ILE A 443 -15.30 0.95 -16.56
N PHE A 444 -14.31 1.83 -16.51
CA PHE A 444 -14.49 3.27 -16.72
C PHE A 444 -15.13 3.57 -18.09
N ILE A 445 -14.62 2.96 -19.17
CA ILE A 445 -15.19 3.10 -20.51
C ILE A 445 -16.64 2.59 -20.54
N LEU A 446 -16.93 1.49 -19.84
CA LEU A 446 -18.28 0.94 -19.75
C LEU A 446 -19.24 1.92 -19.06
N ILE A 447 -18.80 2.59 -18.00
CA ILE A 447 -19.58 3.62 -17.29
C ILE A 447 -19.85 4.82 -18.20
N LYS A 448 -18.81 5.37 -18.82
CA LYS A 448 -18.93 6.61 -19.62
C LYS A 448 -19.56 6.40 -21.00
N GLY A 449 -19.43 5.21 -21.58
CA GLY A 449 -20.00 4.87 -22.89
C GLY A 449 -21.40 4.26 -22.76
N PRO A 450 -21.55 2.92 -22.76
CA PRO A 450 -22.85 2.24 -22.77
C PRO A 450 -23.81 2.64 -21.65
N PHE A 451 -23.30 2.97 -20.46
CA PHE A 451 -24.14 3.38 -19.34
C PHE A 451 -24.39 4.90 -19.27
N GLN A 452 -23.98 5.65 -20.29
CA GLN A 452 -24.24 7.09 -20.43
C GLN A 452 -23.84 7.90 -19.17
N GLY A 453 -22.75 7.50 -18.52
CA GLY A 453 -22.26 8.13 -17.30
C GLY A 453 -22.94 7.67 -16.02
N ASN A 454 -23.87 6.70 -16.05
CA ASN A 454 -24.52 6.17 -14.86
C ASN A 454 -23.72 5.01 -14.23
N PRO A 455 -23.11 5.17 -13.04
CA PRO A 455 -22.29 4.13 -12.42
C PRO A 455 -23.09 3.05 -11.67
N ILE A 456 -24.43 3.17 -11.54
CA ILE A 456 -25.24 2.32 -10.66
C ILE A 456 -25.05 0.82 -10.94
N TYR A 457 -25.06 0.39 -12.19
CA TYR A 457 -24.91 -1.03 -12.55
C TYR A 457 -23.56 -1.61 -12.13
N VAL A 458 -22.50 -0.85 -12.35
CA VAL A 458 -21.14 -1.22 -11.96
C VAL A 458 -21.01 -1.26 -10.44
N ASN A 459 -21.59 -0.27 -9.76
CA ASN A 459 -21.61 -0.17 -8.32
C ASN A 459 -22.34 -1.35 -7.66
N VAL A 460 -23.52 -1.74 -8.17
CA VAL A 460 -24.27 -2.91 -7.69
C VAL A 460 -23.46 -4.19 -7.90
N MET A 461 -22.84 -4.37 -9.07
CA MET A 461 -22.00 -5.53 -9.35
C MET A 461 -20.83 -5.61 -8.35
N LEU A 462 -20.16 -4.49 -8.10
CA LEU A 462 -19.02 -4.44 -7.18
C LEU A 462 -19.44 -4.65 -5.72
N ILE A 463 -20.64 -4.21 -5.31
CA ILE A 463 -21.22 -4.57 -4.01
C ILE A 463 -21.43 -6.09 -3.91
N LEU A 464 -22.02 -6.72 -4.92
CA LEU A 464 -22.27 -8.17 -4.93
C LEU A 464 -20.95 -8.96 -4.85
N VAL A 465 -19.93 -8.55 -5.59
CA VAL A 465 -18.60 -9.18 -5.53
C VAL A 465 -17.92 -8.92 -4.18
N THR A 466 -18.10 -7.74 -3.59
CA THR A 466 -17.62 -7.43 -2.24
C THR A 466 -18.31 -8.31 -1.19
N LEU A 467 -19.60 -8.58 -1.31
CA LEU A 467 -20.31 -9.52 -0.46
C LEU A 467 -19.75 -10.94 -0.59
N LEU A 468 -19.43 -11.39 -1.81
CA LEU A 468 -18.78 -12.69 -2.03
C LEU A 468 -17.39 -12.75 -1.39
N SER A 469 -16.67 -11.63 -1.31
CA SER A 469 -15.35 -11.59 -0.65
C SER A 469 -15.41 -11.82 0.87
N LEU A 470 -16.58 -11.64 1.51
CA LEU A 470 -16.81 -11.99 2.93
C LEU A 470 -16.69 -13.50 3.20
N ILE A 471 -16.70 -14.32 2.14
CA ILE A 471 -16.44 -15.76 2.25
C ILE A 471 -15.02 -16.01 2.75
N HIS A 472 -14.03 -15.18 2.40
CA HIS A 472 -12.63 -15.41 2.80
C HIS A 472 -12.42 -15.43 4.32
N PRO A 473 -12.84 -14.40 5.09
CA PRO A 473 -12.82 -14.48 6.55
C PRO A 473 -13.56 -15.72 7.06
N PHE A 474 -14.77 -16.01 6.56
CA PHE A 474 -15.56 -17.15 7.02
C PHE A 474 -14.82 -18.49 6.82
N LEU A 475 -14.12 -18.66 5.69
CA LEU A 475 -13.30 -19.85 5.42
C LEU A 475 -12.14 -19.99 6.41
N VAL A 476 -11.45 -18.89 6.76
CA VAL A 476 -10.41 -18.90 7.80
C VAL A 476 -10.97 -19.38 9.14
N SER A 477 -12.18 -18.91 9.51
CA SER A 477 -12.86 -19.36 10.74
C SER A 477 -13.27 -20.84 10.72
N ARG A 478 -13.63 -21.36 9.54
CA ARG A 478 -14.08 -22.75 9.38
C ARG A 478 -12.94 -23.75 9.47
N VAL A 479 -11.75 -23.39 8.97
CA VAL A 479 -10.52 -24.21 9.11
C VAL A 479 -10.20 -24.41 10.60
N TRP A 480 -10.28 -23.33 11.38
CA TRP A 480 -10.11 -23.41 12.84
C TRP A 480 -11.13 -24.34 13.49
N ARG A 481 -12.43 -24.15 13.25
CA ARG A 481 -13.47 -24.99 13.86
C ARG A 481 -13.38 -26.47 13.48
N ARG A 482 -12.85 -26.80 12.29
CA ARG A 482 -12.65 -28.20 11.88
C ARG A 482 -11.47 -28.83 12.61
N GLN A 483 -10.42 -28.07 12.89
CA GLN A 483 -9.23 -28.57 13.58
C GLN A 483 -9.39 -28.57 15.11
N GLU A 484 -10.17 -27.65 15.68
CA GLU A 484 -10.59 -27.69 17.08
C GLU A 484 -11.48 -28.91 17.39
N LYS A 485 -12.11 -29.52 16.38
CA LYS A 485 -12.88 -30.77 16.51
C LYS A 485 -12.05 -32.04 16.33
N GLN A 486 -10.79 -31.92 15.90
CA GLN A 486 -9.88 -33.05 15.67
C GLN A 486 -8.90 -33.27 16.84
N VAL A 487 -8.92 -32.36 17.82
CA VAL A 487 -8.25 -32.41 19.12
C VAL A 487 -9.34 -32.60 20.17
#